data_AF-A0A118JXN5-F1
#
_entry.id   AF-A0A118JXN5-F1
#
_cell.length_a   1.000
_cell.length_b   1.000
_cell.length_c   1.000
_cell.angle_alpha   90.00
_cell.angle_beta   90.00
_cell.angle_gamma   90.00
#
_symmetry.space_group_name_H-M   'P 1'
#
loop_
_entity.id
_entity.type
_entity.pdbx_description
1 polymer ?
#
loop_
_entity_poly.entity_id
_entity_poly.type
_entity_poly.pdbx_seq_one_letter_code
_entity_poly.pdbx_strand_id
1 'polypeptide(L)'
;MVVHREIVDQVSGWLTLYDDGFVDRTWTGPPQFKFMSDAVPPHHHFIDGVAVQDLFINDDDDGLRVRVYLPEKPEEKKLPIILHFHGGGFCISEADWFMYYNIYTRLAREAGAIVVSTYLRRAPEHRLPAAIDDGYATLLWLQDLANHKTHQPWLSSKGDFNRVFLIGDSSGGNIVHQVAKKAAGENLHPLKLAGAIPIHPGFLRSVRSKSELENPQTPFLTLDMLDKFLKLGLPEGSTKDHPITCPMAEPLPELDFPPYLLCVAEQDLVIETEMEFYEAMKKGGKKVELMVSDGVGHSFYLNKIAIDVDPKTSEQTDNVRIYTPEVPHAQKLPIILHFHGGGFCISQPDWFMYYNLYTRLAREAGAIVVSTYLRLAPEHRLPAAVDDAYYTPPFSGFKTWQTVKPTNHGCHLRETLSVFSSLETAPAGT
;
A
#
# COMPACT_ATOMS: atom_id res chain seq x y z
N MET A 1 35.34 -29.79 -9.91
CA MET A 1 35.62 -29.41 -8.51
C MET A 1 34.29 -29.04 -7.89
N VAL A 2 33.85 -29.74 -6.84
CA VAL A 2 32.72 -29.26 -6.03
C VAL A 2 33.28 -28.11 -5.22
N VAL A 3 32.80 -26.89 -5.46
CA VAL A 3 33.14 -25.74 -4.61
C VAL A 3 32.45 -26.00 -3.28
N HIS A 4 33.23 -26.33 -2.26
CA HIS A 4 32.72 -26.49 -0.91
C HIS A 4 32.52 -25.08 -0.34
N ARG A 5 31.26 -24.69 -0.13
CA ARG A 5 30.91 -23.41 0.49
C ARG A 5 30.45 -23.65 1.91
N GLU A 6 30.94 -22.86 2.86
CA GLU A 6 30.48 -22.90 4.25
C GLU A 6 29.41 -21.83 4.49
N ILE A 7 28.36 -22.15 5.24
CA ILE A 7 27.29 -21.21 5.55
C ILE A 7 27.77 -20.27 6.67
N VAL A 8 27.76 -18.96 6.40
CA VAL A 8 28.12 -17.90 7.35
C VAL A 8 26.89 -17.40 8.11
N ASP A 9 25.79 -17.17 7.41
CA ASP A 9 24.54 -16.70 7.99
C ASP A 9 23.34 -17.17 7.15
N GLN A 10 22.16 -17.19 7.75
CA GLN A 10 20.95 -17.61 7.07
C GLN A 10 19.73 -16.89 7.64
N VAL A 11 18.97 -16.22 6.78
CA VAL A 11 17.61 -15.77 7.10
C VAL A 11 16.66 -16.88 6.67
N SER A 12 16.09 -17.59 7.64
CA SER A 12 15.34 -18.84 7.40
C SER A 12 14.26 -18.67 6.32
N GLY A 13 14.34 -19.52 5.29
CA GLY A 13 13.42 -19.53 4.15
C GLY A 13 13.73 -18.54 3.03
N TRP A 14 14.54 -17.50 3.30
CA TRP A 14 14.67 -16.34 2.41
C TRP A 14 16.06 -16.15 1.80
N LEU A 15 17.13 -16.29 2.58
CA LEU A 15 18.49 -16.16 2.05
C LEU A 15 19.53 -16.95 2.86
N THR A 16 20.56 -17.45 2.18
CA THR A 16 21.73 -18.08 2.78
C THR A 16 23.00 -17.39 2.28
N LEU A 17 23.84 -16.91 3.20
CA LEU A 17 25.13 -16.29 2.92
C LEU A 17 26.25 -17.30 3.14
N TYR A 18 27.16 -17.39 2.17
CA TYR A 18 28.32 -18.27 2.23
C TYR A 18 29.63 -17.51 2.47
N ASP A 19 30.66 -18.24 2.86
CA ASP A 19 32.01 -17.75 3.20
C ASP A 19 32.75 -17.09 2.03
N ASP A 20 32.43 -17.49 0.80
CA ASP A 20 32.92 -16.86 -0.44
C ASP A 20 32.17 -15.58 -0.84
N GLY A 21 31.21 -15.13 -0.02
CA GLY A 21 30.36 -13.96 -0.28
C GLY A 21 29.18 -14.25 -1.22
N PHE A 22 29.00 -15.49 -1.69
CA PHE A 22 27.82 -15.85 -2.46
C PHE A 22 26.57 -15.78 -1.59
N VAL A 23 25.48 -15.25 -2.16
CA VAL A 23 24.17 -15.16 -1.49
C VAL A 23 23.15 -15.93 -2.31
N ASP A 24 22.64 -17.01 -1.74
CA ASP A 24 21.52 -17.77 -2.32
C ASP A 24 20.20 -17.24 -1.77
N ARG A 25 19.35 -16.68 -2.63
CA ARG A 25 17.99 -16.21 -2.29
C ARG A 25 16.90 -17.18 -2.76
N THR A 26 17.25 -18.42 -3.05
CA THR A 26 16.27 -19.46 -3.39
C THR A 26 15.36 -19.71 -2.19
N TRP A 27 14.05 -19.62 -2.41
CA TRP A 27 13.05 -19.90 -1.37
C TRP A 27 13.19 -21.33 -0.84
N THR A 28 13.45 -21.44 0.47
CA THR A 28 13.56 -22.72 1.19
C THR A 28 12.49 -22.89 2.27
N GLY A 29 11.57 -21.93 2.37
CA GLY A 29 10.44 -21.98 3.29
C GLY A 29 9.32 -22.92 2.82
N PRO A 30 8.16 -22.89 3.49
CA PRO A 30 7.05 -23.78 3.13
C PRO A 30 6.59 -23.58 1.67
N PRO A 31 6.38 -24.67 0.89
CA PRO A 31 6.09 -24.58 -0.55
C PRO A 31 4.86 -23.75 -0.90
N GLN A 32 3.84 -23.74 -0.02
CA GLN A 32 2.61 -22.99 -0.21
C GLN A 32 2.80 -21.47 -0.26
N PHE A 33 3.92 -20.94 0.24
CA PHE A 33 4.23 -19.51 0.22
C PHE A 33 5.19 -19.11 -0.90
N LYS A 34 5.81 -20.09 -1.59
CA LYS A 34 6.81 -19.85 -2.65
C LYS A 34 6.29 -18.92 -3.75
N PHE A 35 5.02 -19.06 -4.13
CA PHE A 35 4.44 -18.30 -5.23
C PHE A 35 4.51 -16.78 -4.99
N MET A 36 4.56 -16.32 -3.73
CA MET A 36 4.65 -14.90 -3.39
C MET A 36 5.96 -14.26 -3.87
N SER A 37 7.03 -15.06 -3.94
CA SER A 37 8.36 -14.65 -4.42
C SER A 37 8.61 -14.99 -5.89
N ASP A 38 7.64 -15.60 -6.60
CA ASP A 38 7.81 -15.90 -8.01
C ASP A 38 7.74 -14.59 -8.82
N ALA A 39 8.71 -14.40 -9.72
CA ALA A 39 8.75 -13.25 -10.61
C ALA A 39 7.59 -13.33 -11.62
N VAL A 40 6.82 -12.26 -11.72
CA VAL A 40 5.75 -12.12 -12.70
C VAL A 40 6.31 -11.36 -13.91
N PRO A 41 6.23 -11.90 -15.15
CA PRO A 41 6.74 -11.21 -16.33
C PRO A 41 5.91 -9.96 -16.64
N PRO A 42 6.51 -8.91 -17.23
CA PRO A 42 5.76 -7.75 -17.70
C PRO A 42 4.78 -8.14 -18.82
N HIS A 43 3.66 -7.41 -18.91
CA HIS A 43 2.64 -7.60 -19.95
C HIS A 43 2.17 -6.24 -20.50
N HIS A 44 2.39 -6.01 -21.78
CA HIS A 44 2.11 -4.70 -22.40
C HIS A 44 0.63 -4.52 -22.77
N HIS A 45 -0.15 -5.60 -22.75
CA HIS A 45 -1.61 -5.53 -22.87
C HIS A 45 -2.23 -5.37 -21.49
N PHE A 46 -3.40 -4.73 -21.44
CA PHE A 46 -4.14 -4.56 -20.19
C PHE A 46 -4.68 -5.90 -19.70
N ILE A 47 -4.17 -6.37 -18.58
CA ILE A 47 -4.72 -7.48 -17.80
C ILE A 47 -5.31 -6.86 -16.53
N ASP A 48 -6.57 -7.17 -16.24
CA ASP A 48 -7.31 -6.58 -15.13
C ASP A 48 -7.27 -5.04 -15.08
N GLY A 49 -7.19 -4.41 -16.26
CA GLY A 49 -7.15 -2.95 -16.43
C GLY A 49 -5.78 -2.32 -16.20
N VAL A 50 -4.68 -3.09 -16.20
CA VAL A 50 -3.31 -2.57 -16.03
C VAL A 50 -2.36 -3.21 -17.04
N ALA A 51 -1.47 -2.41 -17.63
CA ALA A 51 -0.32 -2.88 -18.40
C ALA A 51 0.95 -2.69 -17.57
N VAL A 52 1.91 -3.60 -17.73
CA VAL A 52 3.17 -3.62 -16.98
C VAL A 52 4.36 -3.71 -17.92
N GLN A 53 5.39 -2.90 -17.66
CA GLN A 53 6.64 -2.89 -18.41
C GLN A 53 7.83 -2.76 -17.48
N ASP A 54 8.92 -3.49 -17.77
CA ASP A 54 10.22 -3.30 -17.13
C ASP A 54 11.14 -2.51 -18.06
N LEU A 55 11.90 -1.56 -17.53
CA LEU A 55 12.83 -0.73 -18.30
C LEU A 55 14.04 -0.32 -17.47
N PHE A 56 15.15 -0.05 -18.16
CA PHE A 56 16.36 0.55 -17.59
C PHE A 56 16.24 2.08 -17.66
N ILE A 57 16.67 2.79 -16.61
CA ILE A 57 16.59 4.25 -16.53
C ILE A 57 17.95 4.95 -16.71
N ASN A 58 19.04 4.19 -16.77
CA ASN A 58 20.37 4.63 -17.22
C ASN A 58 21.06 3.51 -18.04
N ASP A 59 22.02 3.91 -18.88
CA ASP A 59 22.74 3.04 -19.83
C ASP A 59 24.07 2.48 -19.26
N ASP A 60 24.33 2.64 -17.96
CA ASP A 60 25.57 2.20 -17.32
C ASP A 60 25.56 0.69 -16.99
N ASP A 61 26.73 0.08 -16.77
CA ASP A 61 26.90 -1.38 -16.52
C ASP A 61 26.10 -1.92 -15.31
N ASP A 62 25.69 -1.05 -14.37
CA ASP A 62 24.85 -1.38 -13.21
C ASP A 62 23.34 -1.09 -13.43
N GLY A 63 22.94 -0.83 -14.69
CA GLY A 63 21.66 -0.29 -15.15
C GLY A 63 20.49 -0.41 -14.15
N LEU A 64 20.14 0.72 -13.53
CA LEU A 64 19.02 0.84 -12.61
C LEU A 64 17.72 0.55 -13.37
N ARG A 65 16.97 -0.42 -12.86
CA ARG A 65 15.71 -0.87 -13.48
C ARG A 65 14.51 -0.38 -12.69
N VAL A 66 13.42 -0.15 -13.40
CA VAL A 66 12.11 0.08 -12.81
C VAL A 66 11.06 -0.78 -13.51
N ARG A 67 10.03 -1.15 -12.75
CA ARG A 67 8.78 -1.71 -13.26
C ARG A 67 7.71 -0.64 -13.24
N VAL A 68 7.06 -0.40 -14.37
CA VAL A 68 5.99 0.59 -14.53
C VAL A 68 4.65 -0.10 -14.71
N TYR A 69 3.66 0.28 -13.91
CA TYR A 69 2.26 -0.15 -14.02
C TYR A 69 1.43 1.02 -14.56
N LEU A 70 0.83 0.85 -15.73
CA LEU A 70 -0.06 1.84 -16.35
C LEU A 70 -1.50 1.35 -16.27
N PRO A 71 -2.40 2.04 -15.54
CA PRO A 71 -3.81 1.69 -15.53
C PRO A 71 -4.51 2.14 -16.83
N GLU A 72 -5.50 1.36 -17.25
CA GLU A 72 -6.38 1.66 -18.38
C GLU A 72 -7.29 2.84 -18.00
N LYS A 73 -7.03 4.02 -18.57
CA LYS A 73 -7.82 5.24 -18.31
C LYS A 73 -8.03 6.08 -19.57
N PRO A 74 -9.15 6.85 -19.65
CA PRO A 74 -9.44 7.72 -20.78
C PRO A 74 -8.34 8.76 -21.00
N GLU A 75 -8.08 9.09 -22.27
CA GLU A 75 -6.87 9.80 -22.70
C GLU A 75 -6.72 11.24 -22.18
N GLU A 76 -7.78 11.83 -21.64
CA GLU A 76 -7.88 13.27 -21.42
C GLU A 76 -7.27 13.78 -20.09
N LYS A 77 -6.83 12.91 -19.17
CA LYS A 77 -6.28 13.34 -17.87
C LYS A 77 -4.91 12.74 -17.55
N LYS A 78 -3.99 13.60 -17.14
CA LYS A 78 -2.72 13.18 -16.53
C LYS A 78 -2.98 12.49 -15.17
N LEU A 79 -2.22 11.45 -14.89
CA LEU A 79 -2.37 10.55 -13.75
C LEU A 79 -1.29 10.85 -12.69
N PRO A 80 -1.62 10.81 -11.39
CA PRO A 80 -0.60 10.82 -10.35
C PRO A 80 0.45 9.72 -10.59
N ILE A 81 1.66 9.96 -10.11
CA ILE A 81 2.76 8.99 -10.17
C ILE A 81 3.07 8.53 -8.75
N ILE A 82 3.15 7.23 -8.55
CA ILE A 82 3.51 6.60 -7.29
C ILE A 82 4.86 5.93 -7.49
N LEU A 83 5.91 6.45 -6.84
CA LEU A 83 7.23 5.83 -6.79
C LEU A 83 7.28 4.85 -5.61
N HIS A 84 7.32 3.56 -5.93
CA HIS A 84 7.27 2.46 -4.99
C HIS A 84 8.66 1.88 -4.69
N PHE A 85 8.92 1.63 -3.40
CA PHE A 85 10.07 0.91 -2.87
C PHE A 85 9.61 -0.33 -2.11
N HIS A 86 10.04 -1.51 -2.54
CA HIS A 86 9.63 -2.77 -1.93
C HIS A 86 10.30 -2.99 -0.56
N GLY A 87 9.59 -3.69 0.34
CA GLY A 87 10.13 -4.24 1.58
C GLY A 87 11.11 -5.40 1.35
N GLY A 88 11.45 -6.11 2.43
CA GLY A 88 12.40 -7.24 2.40
C GLY A 88 13.70 -7.02 3.19
N GLY A 89 13.67 -6.16 4.22
CA GLY A 89 14.82 -5.95 5.10
C GLY A 89 16.09 -5.50 4.39
N PHE A 90 15.97 -4.80 3.25
CA PHE A 90 17.06 -4.41 2.34
C PHE A 90 17.83 -5.57 1.68
N CYS A 91 17.51 -6.81 2.03
CA CYS A 91 18.30 -7.98 1.67
C CYS A 91 17.58 -8.91 0.68
N ILE A 92 16.25 -8.87 0.64
CA ILE A 92 15.43 -9.78 -0.18
C ILE A 92 14.40 -9.00 -1.00
N SER A 93 13.59 -9.75 -1.75
CA SER A 93 12.53 -9.26 -2.61
C SER A 93 12.99 -8.51 -3.86
N GLU A 94 12.11 -8.41 -4.84
CA GLU A 94 12.28 -7.61 -6.05
C GLU A 94 10.94 -6.99 -6.46
N ALA A 95 10.98 -5.96 -7.30
CA ALA A 95 9.81 -5.23 -7.78
C ALA A 95 8.80 -6.10 -8.57
N ASP A 96 9.22 -7.25 -9.08
CA ASP A 96 8.42 -8.16 -9.90
C ASP A 96 7.89 -9.40 -9.19
N TRP A 97 8.20 -9.57 -7.90
CA TRP A 97 7.65 -10.66 -7.12
C TRP A 97 6.12 -10.57 -7.08
N PHE A 98 5.45 -11.72 -7.17
CA PHE A 98 3.99 -11.82 -7.24
C PHE A 98 3.29 -11.02 -6.14
N MET A 99 3.81 -11.02 -4.90
CA MET A 99 3.19 -10.27 -3.80
C MET A 99 3.11 -8.76 -4.08
N TYR A 100 4.15 -8.18 -4.68
CA TYR A 100 4.14 -6.77 -5.09
C TYR A 100 3.34 -6.57 -6.36
N TYR A 101 3.52 -7.42 -7.37
CA TYR A 101 2.73 -7.35 -8.60
C TYR A 101 1.23 -7.33 -8.31
N ASN A 102 0.74 -8.26 -7.47
CA ASN A 102 -0.67 -8.39 -7.12
C ASN A 102 -1.23 -7.13 -6.45
N ILE A 103 -0.47 -6.53 -5.52
CA ILE A 103 -0.92 -5.35 -4.78
C ILE A 103 -0.80 -4.07 -5.61
N TYR A 104 0.31 -3.88 -6.32
CA TYR A 104 0.54 -2.65 -7.07
C TYR A 104 -0.23 -2.60 -8.40
N THR A 105 -0.59 -3.75 -8.97
CA THR A 105 -1.61 -3.83 -10.03
C THR A 105 -2.96 -3.31 -9.52
N ARG A 106 -3.43 -3.80 -8.36
CA ARG A 106 -4.66 -3.30 -7.73
C ARG A 106 -4.53 -1.80 -7.43
N LEU A 107 -3.44 -1.37 -6.80
CA LEU A 107 -3.25 0.04 -6.42
C LEU A 107 -3.27 0.96 -7.66
N ALA A 108 -2.53 0.60 -8.72
CA ALA A 108 -2.50 1.37 -9.96
C ALA A 108 -3.90 1.55 -10.54
N ARG A 109 -4.72 0.50 -10.56
CA ARG A 109 -6.11 0.55 -11.04
C ARG A 109 -7.01 1.38 -10.14
N GLU A 110 -7.04 1.08 -8.84
CA GLU A 110 -8.01 1.66 -7.89
C GLU A 110 -7.70 3.14 -7.58
N ALA A 111 -6.43 3.47 -7.33
CA ALA A 111 -6.00 4.87 -7.20
C ALA A 111 -5.98 5.56 -8.57
N GLY A 112 -5.86 4.75 -9.63
CA GLY A 112 -5.84 5.24 -10.99
C GLY A 112 -4.65 6.15 -11.23
N ALA A 113 -3.48 5.64 -10.86
CA ALA A 113 -2.17 6.27 -10.84
C ALA A 113 -1.16 5.36 -11.54
N ILE A 114 -0.12 5.97 -12.12
CA ILE A 114 1.00 5.20 -12.66
C ILE A 114 1.89 4.80 -11.48
N VAL A 115 2.16 3.51 -11.32
CA VAL A 115 3.12 3.04 -10.30
C VAL A 115 4.45 2.78 -10.96
N VAL A 116 5.54 3.31 -10.40
CA VAL A 116 6.92 3.07 -10.79
C VAL A 116 7.59 2.38 -9.61
N SER A 117 7.84 1.08 -9.71
CA SER A 117 8.51 0.27 -8.67
C SER A 117 9.99 0.13 -8.98
N THR A 118 10.86 0.55 -8.07
CA THR A 118 12.32 0.49 -8.27
C THR A 118 12.84 -0.91 -7.98
N TYR A 119 13.72 -1.44 -8.84
CA TYR A 119 14.54 -2.61 -8.51
C TYR A 119 15.72 -2.15 -7.66
N LEU A 120 15.65 -2.41 -6.36
CA LEU A 120 16.64 -1.95 -5.39
C LEU A 120 17.81 -2.94 -5.32
N ARG A 121 19.05 -2.44 -5.31
CA ARG A 121 20.22 -3.26 -4.99
C ARG A 121 20.10 -3.79 -3.57
N ARG A 122 20.42 -5.07 -3.40
CA ARG A 122 20.21 -5.80 -2.14
C ARG A 122 21.52 -6.00 -1.40
N ALA A 123 21.42 -5.93 -0.10
CA ALA A 123 22.47 -6.34 0.80
C ALA A 123 22.48 -7.88 0.97
N PRO A 124 23.63 -8.47 1.35
CA PRO A 124 24.90 -7.84 1.70
C PRO A 124 25.80 -7.42 0.54
N GLU A 125 25.50 -7.82 -0.70
CA GLU A 125 26.33 -7.48 -1.88
C GLU A 125 26.42 -5.96 -2.08
N HIS A 126 25.30 -5.27 -1.85
CA HIS A 126 25.20 -3.82 -1.89
C HIS A 126 24.52 -3.32 -0.61
N ARG A 127 25.33 -3.17 0.47
CA ARG A 127 24.87 -2.61 1.75
C ARG A 127 24.33 -1.18 1.57
N LEU A 128 23.55 -0.72 2.54
CA LEU A 128 23.11 0.67 2.63
C LEU A 128 24.32 1.62 2.58
N PRO A 129 24.25 2.75 1.86
CA PRO A 129 23.04 3.39 1.33
C PRO A 129 22.61 2.95 -0.09
N ALA A 130 23.14 1.88 -0.68
CA ALA A 130 22.89 1.55 -2.10
C ALA A 130 21.40 1.56 -2.52
N ALA A 131 20.52 0.90 -1.77
CA ALA A 131 19.08 0.91 -2.04
C ALA A 131 18.43 2.31 -1.91
N ILE A 132 18.94 3.17 -1.03
CA ILE A 132 18.48 4.55 -0.89
C ILE A 132 18.93 5.37 -2.10
N ASP A 133 20.15 5.15 -2.56
CA ASP A 133 20.70 5.80 -3.75
C ASP A 133 19.93 5.40 -5.00
N ASP A 134 19.52 4.15 -5.13
CA ASP A 134 18.67 3.66 -6.22
C ASP A 134 17.29 4.33 -6.21
N GLY A 135 16.63 4.39 -5.03
CA GLY A 135 15.34 5.05 -4.91
C GLY A 135 15.41 6.55 -5.20
N TYR A 136 16.49 7.20 -4.78
CA TYR A 136 16.72 8.62 -5.07
C TYR A 136 17.05 8.86 -6.54
N ALA A 137 17.87 8.01 -7.17
CA ALA A 137 18.16 8.08 -8.59
C ALA A 137 16.90 7.90 -9.45
N THR A 138 15.98 7.00 -9.07
CA THR A 138 14.68 6.88 -9.74
C THR A 138 13.83 8.16 -9.62
N LEU A 139 13.86 8.83 -8.47
CA LEU A 139 13.18 10.12 -8.29
C LEU A 139 13.78 11.21 -9.21
N LEU A 140 15.10 11.28 -9.32
CA LEU A 140 15.79 12.20 -10.22
C LEU A 140 15.49 11.89 -11.69
N TRP A 141 15.38 10.61 -12.06
CA TRP A 141 14.93 10.22 -13.40
C TRP A 141 13.50 10.68 -13.69
N LEU A 142 12.58 10.59 -12.73
CA LEU A 142 11.24 11.18 -12.87
C LEU A 142 11.30 12.70 -13.04
N GLN A 143 12.22 13.38 -12.35
CA GLN A 143 12.45 14.81 -12.52
C GLN A 143 12.99 15.12 -13.92
N ASP A 144 13.89 14.30 -14.47
CA ASP A 144 14.41 14.47 -15.82
C ASP A 144 13.35 14.24 -16.90
N LEU A 145 12.42 13.31 -16.68
CA LEU A 145 11.22 13.16 -17.52
C LEU A 145 10.33 14.41 -17.46
N ALA A 146 10.12 14.96 -16.27
CA ALA A 146 9.35 16.19 -16.06
C ALA A 146 10.01 17.41 -16.74
N ASN A 147 11.33 17.43 -16.81
CA ASN A 147 12.14 18.44 -17.49
C ASN A 147 12.33 18.18 -18.99
N HIS A 148 11.76 17.12 -19.54
CA HIS A 148 11.95 16.70 -20.94
C HIS A 148 13.42 16.43 -21.34
N LYS A 149 14.29 16.13 -20.36
CA LYS A 149 15.69 15.73 -20.61
C LYS A 149 15.81 14.28 -21.07
N THR A 150 14.86 13.45 -20.65
CA THR A 150 14.68 12.08 -21.11
C THR A 150 13.21 11.84 -21.46
N HIS A 151 12.89 10.70 -22.07
CA HIS A 151 11.55 10.39 -22.55
C HIS A 151 11.18 8.93 -22.30
N GLN A 152 10.04 8.72 -21.65
CA GLN A 152 9.42 7.41 -21.48
C GLN A 152 7.94 7.54 -21.86
N PRO A 153 7.43 6.80 -22.87
CA PRO A 153 6.12 7.08 -23.46
C PRO A 153 4.95 7.11 -22.48
N TRP A 154 4.87 6.18 -21.52
CA TRP A 154 3.78 6.11 -20.57
C TRP A 154 3.80 7.28 -19.59
N LEU A 155 4.96 7.59 -19.01
CA LEU A 155 5.13 8.65 -18.01
C LEU A 155 5.08 10.04 -18.65
N SER A 156 5.81 10.26 -19.75
CA SER A 156 5.83 11.56 -20.43
C SER A 156 4.45 11.93 -21.00
N SER A 157 3.68 10.95 -21.53
CA SER A 157 2.35 11.22 -22.10
C SER A 157 1.22 11.21 -21.08
N LYS A 158 1.24 10.33 -20.07
CA LYS A 158 0.12 10.17 -19.12
C LYS A 158 0.43 10.61 -17.69
N GLY A 159 1.69 10.76 -17.29
CA GLY A 159 2.08 11.12 -15.93
C GLY A 159 1.90 12.60 -15.58
N ASP A 160 1.47 12.87 -14.35
CA ASP A 160 1.38 14.18 -13.72
C ASP A 160 2.50 14.36 -12.70
N PHE A 161 3.59 15.01 -13.13
CA PHE A 161 4.76 15.24 -12.29
C PHE A 161 4.55 16.27 -11.16
N ASN A 162 3.39 16.92 -11.09
CA ASN A 162 3.01 17.75 -9.94
C ASN A 162 2.35 16.94 -8.80
N ARG A 163 2.05 15.66 -9.04
CA ARG A 163 1.41 14.74 -8.11
C ARG A 163 2.22 13.44 -8.02
N VAL A 164 3.46 13.55 -7.55
CA VAL A 164 4.33 12.40 -7.28
C VAL A 164 4.27 12.02 -5.81
N PHE A 165 4.02 10.74 -5.52
CA PHE A 165 3.96 10.20 -4.17
C PHE A 165 5.05 9.15 -3.99
N LEU A 166 5.70 9.14 -2.83
CA LEU A 166 6.58 8.04 -2.43
C LEU A 166 5.75 7.03 -1.63
N ILE A 167 5.92 5.73 -1.90
CA ILE A 167 5.28 4.67 -1.12
C ILE A 167 6.26 3.51 -0.94
N GLY A 168 6.16 2.81 0.18
CA GLY A 168 6.95 1.62 0.40
C GLY A 168 6.69 1.02 1.76
N ASP A 169 6.96 -0.28 1.88
CA ASP A 169 6.63 -1.04 3.07
C ASP A 169 7.85 -1.62 3.76
N SER A 170 7.80 -1.81 5.08
CA SER A 170 8.94 -2.38 5.82
C SER A 170 10.22 -1.60 5.54
N SER A 171 11.29 -2.24 5.07
CA SER A 171 12.52 -1.56 4.61
C SER A 171 12.28 -0.56 3.48
N GLY A 172 11.29 -0.78 2.61
CA GLY A 172 10.85 0.18 1.60
C GLY A 172 10.24 1.45 2.21
N GLY A 173 9.51 1.32 3.32
CA GLY A 173 9.00 2.45 4.11
C GLY A 173 10.13 3.26 4.77
N ASN A 174 11.23 2.59 5.14
CA ASN A 174 12.45 3.28 5.54
C ASN A 174 13.05 4.09 4.37
N ILE A 175 13.16 3.49 3.19
CA ILE A 175 13.66 4.16 1.97
C ILE A 175 12.78 5.36 1.61
N VAL A 176 11.46 5.27 1.75
CA VAL A 176 10.55 6.43 1.57
C VAL A 176 11.02 7.62 2.40
N HIS A 177 11.31 7.42 3.68
CA HIS A 177 11.78 8.51 4.55
C HIS A 177 13.15 9.03 4.13
N GLN A 178 14.11 8.15 3.82
CA GLN A 178 15.47 8.55 3.45
C GLN A 178 15.50 9.31 2.10
N VAL A 179 14.73 8.85 1.11
CA VAL A 179 14.57 9.53 -0.18
C VAL A 179 13.88 10.88 -0.01
N ALA A 180 12.81 10.95 0.79
CA ALA A 180 12.15 12.22 1.09
C ALA A 180 13.08 13.21 1.81
N LYS A 181 13.94 12.73 2.72
CA LYS A 181 14.94 13.54 3.41
C LYS A 181 15.98 14.11 2.44
N LYS A 182 16.49 13.30 1.51
CA LYS A 182 17.39 13.77 0.45
C LYS A 182 16.70 14.81 -0.44
N ALA A 183 15.48 14.49 -0.90
CA ALA A 183 14.66 15.36 -1.74
C ALA A 183 14.35 16.72 -1.10
N ALA A 184 14.11 16.77 0.21
CA ALA A 184 13.79 18.02 0.92
C ALA A 184 14.97 19.00 0.99
N GLY A 185 16.21 18.52 0.77
CA GLY A 185 17.39 19.37 0.67
C GLY A 185 17.68 19.90 -0.75
N GLU A 186 16.84 19.58 -1.73
CA GLU A 186 17.14 19.70 -3.16
C GLU A 186 16.02 20.41 -3.92
N ASN A 187 16.33 20.99 -5.08
CA ASN A 187 15.32 21.59 -5.95
C ASN A 187 14.82 20.58 -6.98
N LEU A 188 13.62 20.03 -6.74
CA LEU A 188 12.99 19.05 -7.62
C LEU A 188 12.16 19.65 -8.78
N HIS A 189 12.03 20.97 -8.89
CA HIS A 189 11.19 21.59 -9.91
C HIS A 189 11.54 21.08 -11.34
N PRO A 190 10.54 20.82 -12.21
CA PRO A 190 9.10 20.99 -12.02
C PRO A 190 8.40 19.81 -11.32
N LEU A 191 9.14 18.76 -10.94
CA LEU A 191 8.58 17.66 -10.18
C LEU A 191 8.21 18.13 -8.77
N LYS A 192 7.04 17.71 -8.29
CA LYS A 192 6.59 17.95 -6.92
C LYS A 192 6.27 16.64 -6.21
N LEU A 193 6.96 16.41 -5.10
CA LEU A 193 6.56 15.42 -4.11
C LEU A 193 5.30 15.91 -3.37
N ALA A 194 4.16 15.31 -3.69
CA ALA A 194 2.87 15.63 -3.12
C ALA A 194 2.61 14.91 -1.79
N GLY A 195 3.29 13.81 -1.52
CA GLY A 195 3.20 13.08 -0.25
C GLY A 195 4.14 11.89 -0.15
N ALA A 196 4.32 11.39 1.07
CA ALA A 196 5.10 10.19 1.39
C ALA A 196 4.25 9.22 2.23
N ILE A 197 4.26 7.94 1.87
CA ILE A 197 3.42 6.90 2.46
C ILE A 197 4.30 5.71 2.90
N PRO A 198 5.02 5.84 4.03
CA PRO A 198 5.68 4.70 4.65
C PRO A 198 4.64 3.77 5.30
N ILE A 199 4.63 2.51 4.90
CA ILE A 199 3.74 1.48 5.43
C ILE A 199 4.53 0.50 6.30
N HIS A 200 4.18 0.41 7.58
CA HIS A 200 4.89 -0.43 8.55
C HIS A 200 6.42 -0.27 8.44
N PRO A 201 6.95 0.97 8.45
CA PRO A 201 8.34 1.20 8.09
C PRO A 201 9.28 0.51 9.08
N GLY A 202 10.32 -0.14 8.55
CA GLY A 202 11.34 -0.85 9.31
C GLY A 202 12.28 0.09 10.07
N PHE A 203 11.73 0.91 10.96
CA PHE A 203 12.47 1.74 11.89
C PHE A 203 12.81 0.92 13.12
N LEU A 204 14.08 0.91 13.48
CA LEU A 204 14.65 -0.01 14.46
C LEU A 204 15.69 0.74 15.30
N ARG A 205 15.91 0.25 16.51
CA ARG A 205 16.98 0.71 17.40
C ARG A 205 17.61 -0.47 18.14
N SER A 206 18.70 -0.21 18.86
CA SER A 206 19.44 -1.25 19.58
C SER A 206 18.65 -1.88 20.73
N VAL A 207 17.89 -1.07 21.46
CA VAL A 207 17.08 -1.51 22.60
C VAL A 207 15.74 -2.02 22.09
N ARG A 208 15.41 -3.27 22.41
CA ARG A 208 14.11 -3.86 22.05
C ARG A 208 12.98 -3.14 22.77
N SER A 209 11.98 -2.76 21.99
CA SER A 209 10.67 -2.27 22.42
C SER A 209 9.87 -3.33 23.17
N LYS A 210 8.81 -2.91 23.86
CA LYS A 210 7.89 -3.85 24.50
C LYS A 210 7.15 -4.69 23.44
N SER A 211 6.77 -4.08 22.32
CA SER A 211 6.13 -4.79 21.19
C SER A 211 7.05 -5.87 20.62
N GLU A 212 8.35 -5.62 20.47
CA GLU A 212 9.31 -6.65 20.02
C GLU A 212 9.39 -7.84 20.99
N LEU A 213 9.15 -7.63 22.28
CA LEU A 213 9.23 -8.68 23.30
C LEU A 213 7.91 -9.44 23.51
N GLU A 214 6.78 -8.77 23.31
CA GLU A 214 5.45 -9.30 23.65
C GLU A 214 4.59 -9.69 22.44
N ASN A 215 4.73 -9.02 21.30
CA ASN A 215 3.91 -9.30 20.12
C ASN A 215 4.33 -10.63 19.46
N PRO A 216 3.38 -11.39 18.91
CA PRO A 216 3.69 -12.65 18.26
C PRO A 216 4.50 -12.44 16.98
N GLN A 217 5.54 -13.26 16.81
CA GLN A 217 6.32 -13.29 15.57
C GLN A 217 5.51 -13.96 14.45
N THR A 218 5.69 -13.51 13.21
CA THR A 218 4.93 -14.00 12.04
C THR A 218 5.89 -14.50 10.95
N PRO A 219 5.39 -15.21 9.92
CA PRO A 219 6.22 -15.57 8.77
C PRO A 219 6.82 -14.37 8.01
N PHE A 220 6.23 -13.18 8.15
CA PHE A 220 6.70 -11.94 7.52
C PHE A 220 7.72 -11.18 8.37
N LEU A 221 7.73 -11.40 9.70
CA LEU A 221 8.68 -10.72 10.58
C LEU A 221 8.94 -11.50 11.87
N THR A 222 10.20 -11.80 12.13
CA THR A 222 10.72 -12.41 13.35
C THR A 222 11.84 -11.54 13.94
N LEU A 223 12.16 -11.72 15.22
CA LEU A 223 13.26 -10.99 15.86
C LEU A 223 14.63 -11.36 15.26
N ASP A 224 14.79 -12.63 14.86
CA ASP A 224 15.97 -13.14 14.16
C ASP A 224 16.11 -12.50 12.77
N MET A 225 15.01 -12.37 12.02
CA MET A 225 14.99 -11.65 10.75
C MET A 225 15.42 -10.20 10.92
N LEU A 226 14.87 -9.48 11.91
CA LEU A 226 15.25 -8.10 12.19
C LEU A 226 16.76 -7.95 12.45
N ASP A 227 17.32 -8.82 13.31
CA ASP A 227 18.73 -8.76 13.66
C ASP A 227 19.65 -9.06 12.47
N LYS A 228 19.31 -10.08 11.68
CA LYS A 228 20.08 -10.46 10.49
C LYS A 228 19.96 -9.45 9.37
N PHE A 229 18.76 -8.93 9.09
CA PHE A 229 18.57 -7.90 8.07
C PHE A 229 19.31 -6.61 8.41
N LEU A 230 19.33 -6.18 9.68
CA LEU A 230 20.15 -5.04 10.08
C LEU A 230 21.65 -5.31 9.92
N LYS A 231 22.12 -6.47 10.40
CA LYS A 231 23.54 -6.87 10.31
C LYS A 231 24.03 -6.95 8.85
N LEU A 232 23.19 -7.47 7.95
CA LEU A 232 23.50 -7.61 6.53
C LEU A 232 23.29 -6.30 5.77
N GLY A 233 22.28 -5.52 6.13
CA GLY A 233 21.86 -4.30 5.43
C GLY A 233 22.72 -3.07 5.73
N LEU A 234 23.09 -2.85 6.99
CA LEU A 234 23.86 -1.67 7.39
C LEU A 234 25.34 -1.78 6.94
N PRO A 235 26.06 -0.64 6.82
CA PRO A 235 27.50 -0.64 6.61
C PRO A 235 28.22 -1.48 7.68
N GLU A 236 29.31 -2.15 7.30
CA GLU A 236 30.08 -2.95 8.24
C GLU A 236 30.60 -2.11 9.42
N GLY A 237 30.53 -2.68 10.63
CA GLY A 237 30.87 -1.99 11.87
C GLY A 237 29.81 -1.02 12.41
N SER A 238 28.68 -0.84 11.71
CA SER A 238 27.56 -0.02 12.20
C SER A 238 26.89 -0.65 13.42
N THR A 239 26.28 0.21 14.25
CA THR A 239 25.39 -0.21 15.32
C THR A 239 23.94 -0.25 14.85
N LYS A 240 23.06 -0.89 15.63
CA LYS A 240 21.62 -0.90 15.34
C LYS A 240 20.96 0.49 15.45
N ASP A 241 21.63 1.44 16.09
CA ASP A 241 21.18 2.85 16.20
C ASP A 241 21.63 3.70 15.01
N HIS A 242 22.05 3.07 13.90
CA HIS A 242 22.45 3.79 12.70
C HIS A 242 21.31 4.72 12.21
N PRO A 243 21.55 6.01 11.91
CA PRO A 243 20.49 6.99 11.60
C PRO A 243 19.62 6.63 10.38
N ILE A 244 20.08 5.73 9.51
CA ILE A 244 19.27 5.20 8.41
C ILE A 244 18.06 4.43 8.94
N THR A 245 18.30 3.49 9.85
CA THR A 245 17.28 2.59 10.40
C THR A 245 16.68 3.14 11.69
N CYS A 246 17.35 4.06 12.37
CA CYS A 246 16.90 4.71 13.60
C CYS A 246 16.69 6.24 13.40
N PRO A 247 15.78 6.68 12.50
CA PRO A 247 15.64 8.10 12.17
C PRO A 247 15.07 8.96 13.31
N MET A 248 14.53 8.32 14.36
CA MET A 248 14.02 8.98 15.56
C MET A 248 15.08 9.21 16.65
N ALA A 249 16.30 8.66 16.49
CA ALA A 249 17.37 8.83 17.49
C ALA A 249 17.88 10.27 17.60
N GLU A 250 17.83 11.01 16.49
CA GLU A 250 18.24 12.41 16.42
C GLU A 250 17.03 13.30 16.09
N PRO A 251 17.05 14.59 16.49
CA PRO A 251 16.04 15.54 16.04
C PRO A 251 15.95 15.56 14.52
N LEU A 252 14.72 15.62 14.01
CA LEU A 252 14.51 15.77 12.57
C LEU A 252 15.16 17.07 12.07
N PRO A 253 15.77 17.06 10.89
CA PRO A 253 16.36 18.25 10.34
C PRO A 253 15.29 19.30 10.01
N GLU A 254 15.69 20.58 10.03
CA GLU A 254 14.86 21.71 9.61
C GLU A 254 14.76 21.77 8.08
N LEU A 255 14.18 20.73 7.49
CA LEU A 255 13.89 20.62 6.05
C LEU A 255 12.38 20.60 5.78
N ASP A 256 11.98 21.06 4.60
CA ASP A 256 10.60 21.05 4.14
C ASP A 256 10.24 19.69 3.55
N PHE A 257 9.87 18.77 4.43
CA PHE A 257 9.39 17.45 4.05
C PHE A 257 8.01 17.53 3.34
N PRO A 258 7.70 16.61 2.39
CA PRO A 258 6.34 16.44 1.91
C PRO A 258 5.41 16.00 3.07
N PRO A 259 4.08 16.13 2.97
CA PRO A 259 3.18 15.58 3.96
C PRO A 259 3.27 14.05 3.99
N TYR A 260 3.15 13.45 5.18
CA TYR A 260 3.23 12.01 5.39
C TYR A 260 1.85 11.43 5.73
N LEU A 261 1.56 10.24 5.19
CA LEU A 261 0.59 9.31 5.74
C LEU A 261 1.37 8.11 6.25
N LEU A 262 1.61 8.04 7.56
CA LEU A 262 2.30 6.93 8.19
C LEU A 262 1.28 5.82 8.50
N CYS A 263 1.44 4.67 7.87
CA CYS A 263 0.59 3.51 8.14
C CYS A 263 1.29 2.57 9.11
N VAL A 264 0.64 2.21 10.22
CA VAL A 264 1.14 1.29 11.24
C VAL A 264 0.16 0.13 11.44
N ALA A 265 0.65 -1.01 11.92
CA ALA A 265 -0.18 -2.18 12.24
C ALA A 265 -0.17 -2.42 13.76
N GLU A 266 -1.35 -2.58 14.37
CA GLU A 266 -1.49 -2.68 15.84
C GLU A 266 -0.63 -3.80 16.44
N GLN A 267 -0.50 -4.93 15.74
CA GLN A 267 0.25 -6.10 16.19
C GLN A 267 1.63 -6.22 15.53
N ASP A 268 2.15 -5.14 14.96
CA ASP A 268 3.51 -5.13 14.42
C ASP A 268 4.55 -5.33 15.55
N LEU A 269 5.64 -6.03 15.27
CA LEU A 269 6.76 -6.11 16.22
C LEU A 269 7.39 -4.73 16.41
N VAL A 270 7.44 -3.90 15.35
CA VAL A 270 8.17 -2.63 15.36
C VAL A 270 7.28 -1.40 15.55
N ILE A 271 6.00 -1.58 15.95
CA ILE A 271 5.04 -0.48 16.11
C ILE A 271 5.57 0.62 17.05
N GLU A 272 6.28 0.29 18.13
CA GLU A 272 6.76 1.32 19.07
C GLU A 272 7.76 2.28 18.41
N THR A 273 8.72 1.76 17.62
CA THR A 273 9.69 2.60 16.90
C THR A 273 9.03 3.37 15.75
N GLU A 274 8.00 2.83 15.12
CA GLU A 274 7.16 3.56 14.16
C GLU A 274 6.43 4.75 14.83
N MET A 275 5.87 4.53 16.03
CA MET A 275 5.18 5.57 16.80
C MET A 275 6.14 6.60 17.39
N GLU A 276 7.36 6.22 17.77
CA GLU A 276 8.40 7.18 18.15
C GLU A 276 8.77 8.10 16.99
N PHE A 277 8.87 7.56 15.77
CA PHE A 277 9.09 8.37 14.58
C PHE A 277 7.91 9.31 14.31
N TYR A 278 6.66 8.84 14.46
CA TYR A 278 5.46 9.67 14.35
C TYR A 278 5.50 10.87 15.31
N GLU A 279 5.82 10.62 16.58
CA GLU A 279 5.90 11.67 17.59
C GLU A 279 7.08 12.61 17.34
N ALA A 280 8.21 12.11 16.83
CA ALA A 280 9.31 12.95 16.37
C ALA A 280 8.89 13.89 15.24
N MET A 281 8.16 13.39 14.23
CA MET A 281 7.60 14.18 13.12
C MET A 281 6.64 15.27 13.62
N LYS A 282 5.72 14.93 14.53
CA LYS A 282 4.80 15.91 15.14
C LYS A 282 5.53 16.97 15.95
N LYS A 283 6.46 16.56 16.82
CA LYS A 283 7.27 17.49 17.63
C LYS A 283 8.11 18.42 16.76
N GLY A 284 8.59 17.93 15.61
CA GLY A 284 9.30 18.71 14.60
C GLY A 284 8.41 19.59 13.72
N GLY A 285 7.10 19.70 14.01
CA GLY A 285 6.16 20.51 13.25
C GLY A 285 5.90 20.03 11.83
N LYS A 286 6.23 18.77 11.51
CA LYS A 286 6.03 18.19 10.17
C LYS A 286 4.58 17.77 9.99
N LYS A 287 4.10 17.79 8.74
CA LYS A 287 2.75 17.34 8.38
C LYS A 287 2.74 15.81 8.32
N VAL A 288 2.15 15.16 9.31
CA VAL A 288 2.04 13.70 9.37
C VAL A 288 0.66 13.29 9.88
N GLU A 289 -0.01 12.44 9.11
CA GLU A 289 -1.22 11.73 9.51
C GLU A 289 -0.87 10.28 9.82
N LEU A 290 -1.62 9.68 10.77
CA LEU A 290 -1.43 8.30 11.20
C LEU A 290 -2.63 7.46 10.75
N MET A 291 -2.36 6.34 10.11
CA MET A 291 -3.35 5.31 9.79
C MET A 291 -2.97 4.03 10.53
N VAL A 292 -3.82 3.59 11.45
CA VAL A 292 -3.61 2.36 12.22
C VAL A 292 -4.47 1.25 11.64
N SER A 293 -3.86 0.11 11.32
CA SER A 293 -4.58 -1.11 10.93
C SER A 293 -4.75 -2.00 12.16
N ASP A 294 -6.00 -2.21 12.59
CA ASP A 294 -6.31 -2.88 13.84
C ASP A 294 -6.11 -4.39 13.73
N GLY A 295 -5.41 -4.94 14.70
CA GLY A 295 -5.35 -6.38 14.95
C GLY A 295 -4.67 -7.23 13.89
N VAL A 296 -3.86 -6.61 13.05
CA VAL A 296 -3.02 -7.23 12.02
C VAL A 296 -1.55 -6.94 12.29
N GLY A 297 -0.67 -7.76 11.72
CA GLY A 297 0.78 -7.65 11.89
C GLY A 297 1.52 -7.04 10.70
N HIS A 298 2.84 -7.13 10.74
CA HIS A 298 3.74 -6.53 9.75
C HIS A 298 3.42 -6.91 8.31
N SER A 299 3.31 -5.90 7.45
CA SER A 299 2.98 -5.99 6.01
C SER A 299 1.88 -7.00 5.66
N PHE A 300 0.84 -7.13 6.51
CA PHE A 300 -0.23 -8.14 6.36
C PHE A 300 -0.87 -8.19 4.97
N TYR A 301 -0.99 -7.04 4.31
CA TYR A 301 -1.63 -6.91 2.99
C TYR A 301 -0.82 -7.55 1.85
N LEU A 302 0.44 -7.93 2.07
CA LEU A 302 1.23 -8.71 1.10
C LEU A 302 0.92 -10.21 1.19
N ASN A 303 0.37 -10.68 2.32
CA ASN A 303 0.07 -12.07 2.55
C ASN A 303 -1.25 -12.47 1.85
N LYS A 304 -1.15 -12.84 0.57
CA LYS A 304 -2.33 -13.23 -0.22
C LYS A 304 -3.13 -14.36 0.43
N ILE A 305 -2.45 -15.34 1.05
CA ILE A 305 -3.14 -16.41 1.77
C ILE A 305 -3.91 -15.85 2.95
N ALA A 306 -3.29 -15.03 3.81
CA ALA A 306 -4.00 -14.44 4.95
C ALA A 306 -5.15 -13.54 4.52
N ILE A 307 -5.01 -12.75 3.45
CA ILE A 307 -6.13 -11.99 2.88
C ILE A 307 -7.29 -12.91 2.49
N ASP A 308 -6.99 -14.08 1.93
CA ASP A 308 -8.01 -15.02 1.44
C ASP A 308 -8.64 -15.86 2.56
N VAL A 309 -7.91 -16.12 3.65
CA VAL A 309 -8.31 -17.13 4.66
C VAL A 309 -8.50 -16.59 6.07
N ASP A 310 -7.91 -15.44 6.42
CA ASP A 310 -8.05 -14.82 7.73
C ASP A 310 -9.07 -13.66 7.66
N PRO A 311 -10.25 -13.80 8.30
CA PRO A 311 -11.33 -12.80 8.19
C PRO A 311 -10.90 -11.40 8.63
N LYS A 312 -10.01 -11.30 9.63
CA LYS A 312 -9.56 -10.02 10.18
C LYS A 312 -8.59 -9.31 9.23
N THR A 313 -7.64 -10.04 8.66
CA THR A 313 -6.74 -9.56 7.58
C THR A 313 -7.54 -9.16 6.34
N SER A 314 -8.54 -9.98 5.97
CA SER A 314 -9.45 -9.69 4.85
C SER A 314 -10.21 -8.38 5.08
N GLU A 315 -10.86 -8.22 6.24
CA GLU A 315 -11.61 -7.03 6.65
C GLU A 315 -10.74 -5.76 6.56
N GLN A 316 -9.54 -5.77 7.12
CA GLN A 316 -8.61 -4.64 7.03
C GLN A 316 -8.22 -4.28 5.57
N THR A 317 -8.39 -5.20 4.61
CA THR A 317 -8.20 -4.94 3.18
C THR A 317 -9.48 -4.70 2.37
N ASP A 318 -10.67 -4.97 2.96
CA ASP A 318 -11.99 -5.04 2.30
C ASP A 318 -13.16 -4.57 3.22
N ASN A 319 -13.12 -3.34 3.75
CA ASN A 319 -14.12 -2.83 4.73
C ASN A 319 -15.50 -2.38 4.18
N VAL A 320 -15.75 -2.47 2.87
CA VAL A 320 -16.99 -1.94 2.25
C VAL A 320 -17.40 -2.78 1.04
N ARG A 321 -18.71 -2.94 0.85
CA ARG A 321 -19.33 -3.66 -0.27
C ARG A 321 -20.12 -2.73 -1.19
N ILE A 322 -19.98 -2.90 -2.51
CA ILE A 322 -20.60 -2.04 -3.52
C ILE A 322 -21.43 -2.82 -4.54
N TYR A 323 -22.66 -2.37 -4.75
CA TYR A 323 -23.58 -2.89 -5.76
C TYR A 323 -23.82 -1.80 -6.80
N THR A 324 -23.57 -2.11 -8.07
CA THR A 324 -23.70 -1.15 -9.17
C THR A 324 -24.70 -1.67 -10.19
N PRO A 325 -25.67 -0.86 -10.63
CA PRO A 325 -26.58 -1.25 -11.70
C PRO A 325 -25.83 -1.30 -13.04
N GLU A 326 -26.25 -2.21 -13.92
CA GLU A 326 -25.74 -2.26 -15.28
C GLU A 326 -26.30 -1.08 -16.09
N VAL A 327 -25.46 -0.09 -16.40
CA VAL A 327 -25.78 1.10 -17.21
C VAL A 327 -24.67 1.41 -18.21
N PRO A 328 -24.96 2.12 -19.33
CA PRO A 328 -23.93 2.53 -20.28
C PRO A 328 -22.82 3.36 -19.63
N HIS A 329 -21.55 3.04 -19.93
CA HIS A 329 -20.37 3.69 -19.36
C HIS A 329 -20.27 5.16 -19.78
N ALA A 330 -20.80 6.07 -18.95
CA ALA A 330 -20.59 7.54 -18.94
C ALA A 330 -21.51 8.27 -17.93
N GLN A 331 -22.52 7.60 -17.39
CA GLN A 331 -23.54 8.25 -16.55
C GLN A 331 -23.08 8.35 -15.09
N LYS A 332 -23.18 9.55 -14.49
CA LYS A 332 -23.07 9.72 -13.04
C LYS A 332 -24.30 9.12 -12.38
N LEU A 333 -24.11 8.17 -11.47
CA LEU A 333 -25.18 7.52 -10.72
C LEU A 333 -25.28 8.10 -9.31
N PRO A 334 -26.50 8.27 -8.75
CA PRO A 334 -26.66 8.57 -7.33
C PRO A 334 -26.09 7.44 -6.47
N ILE A 335 -25.64 7.77 -5.27
CA ILE A 335 -25.12 6.78 -4.31
C ILE A 335 -26.09 6.67 -3.12
N ILE A 336 -26.37 5.43 -2.73
CA ILE A 336 -27.11 5.08 -1.53
C ILE A 336 -26.11 4.42 -0.58
N LEU A 337 -25.76 5.11 0.51
CA LEU A 337 -25.02 4.51 1.61
C LEU A 337 -26.03 3.87 2.58
N HIS A 338 -25.89 2.57 2.83
CA HIS A 338 -26.78 1.83 3.71
C HIS A 338 -26.02 1.16 4.85
N PHE A 339 -26.50 1.38 6.06
CA PHE A 339 -26.02 0.71 7.27
C PHE A 339 -27.01 -0.39 7.64
N HIS A 340 -26.53 -1.62 7.76
CA HIS A 340 -27.39 -2.75 8.07
C HIS A 340 -27.95 -2.66 9.51
N GLY A 341 -29.17 -3.15 9.71
CA GLY A 341 -29.80 -3.25 11.03
C GLY A 341 -29.20 -4.37 11.88
N GLY A 342 -29.92 -4.83 12.92
CA GLY A 342 -29.44 -5.91 13.81
C GLY A 342 -28.88 -5.43 15.15
N GLY A 343 -29.22 -4.22 15.56
CA GLY A 343 -29.00 -3.70 16.92
C GLY A 343 -27.53 -3.56 17.31
N PHE A 344 -26.62 -3.50 16.33
CA PHE A 344 -25.15 -3.53 16.52
C PHE A 344 -24.63 -4.80 17.19
N CYS A 345 -25.42 -5.86 17.24
CA CYS A 345 -25.04 -7.14 17.84
C CYS A 345 -25.07 -8.29 16.84
N ILE A 346 -25.83 -8.15 15.75
CA ILE A 346 -26.00 -9.20 14.74
C ILE A 346 -26.09 -8.60 13.33
N SER A 347 -25.88 -9.46 12.34
CA SER A 347 -25.99 -9.22 10.90
C SER A 347 -24.80 -8.53 10.23
N GLN A 348 -24.58 -8.84 8.96
CA GLN A 348 -23.48 -8.32 8.13
C GLN A 348 -23.98 -8.03 6.70
N PRO A 349 -23.30 -7.16 5.94
CA PRO A 349 -23.69 -6.80 4.56
C PRO A 349 -23.85 -7.96 3.58
N ASP A 350 -23.28 -9.13 3.90
CA ASP A 350 -23.27 -10.33 3.07
C ASP A 350 -24.39 -11.32 3.34
N TRP A 351 -25.19 -11.09 4.38
CA TRP A 351 -26.37 -11.91 4.64
C TRP A 351 -27.35 -11.83 3.48
N PHE A 352 -27.94 -12.98 3.12
CA PHE A 352 -28.79 -13.13 1.93
C PHE A 352 -29.95 -12.12 1.86
N MET A 353 -30.48 -11.68 3.00
CA MET A 353 -31.53 -10.66 3.05
C MET A 353 -31.04 -9.28 2.57
N TYR A 354 -29.84 -8.86 2.98
CA TYR A 354 -29.25 -7.58 2.56
C TYR A 354 -28.70 -7.65 1.15
N TYR A 355 -28.12 -8.79 0.76
CA TYR A 355 -27.75 -9.05 -0.62
C TYR A 355 -28.91 -8.79 -1.60
N ASN A 356 -30.09 -9.36 -1.32
CA ASN A 356 -31.27 -9.18 -2.17
C ASN A 356 -31.79 -7.73 -2.14
N LEU A 357 -31.74 -7.08 -0.98
CA LEU A 357 -32.11 -5.68 -0.81
C LEU A 357 -31.21 -4.76 -1.64
N TYR A 358 -29.89 -4.87 -1.50
CA TYR A 358 -28.92 -4.01 -2.18
C TYR A 358 -28.91 -4.24 -3.69
N THR A 359 -29.05 -5.49 -4.12
CA THR A 359 -29.17 -5.85 -5.54
C THR A 359 -30.40 -5.19 -6.17
N ARG A 360 -31.56 -5.24 -5.50
CA ARG A 360 -32.79 -4.61 -5.98
C ARG A 360 -32.73 -3.08 -5.90
N LEU A 361 -32.20 -2.52 -4.81
CA LEU A 361 -32.01 -1.07 -4.68
C LEU A 361 -31.11 -0.53 -5.79
N ALA A 362 -29.97 -1.16 -6.03
CA ALA A 362 -29.06 -0.73 -7.08
C ALA A 362 -29.74 -0.74 -8.45
N ARG A 363 -30.43 -1.83 -8.77
CA ARG A 363 -31.12 -2.04 -10.05
C ARG A 363 -32.32 -1.12 -10.26
N GLU A 364 -33.26 -1.09 -9.32
CA GLU A 364 -34.53 -0.39 -9.48
C GLU A 364 -34.38 1.13 -9.29
N ALA A 365 -33.46 1.56 -8.41
CA ALA A 365 -33.19 2.99 -8.19
C ALA A 365 -32.14 3.55 -9.16
N GLY A 366 -31.44 2.70 -9.92
CA GLY A 366 -30.34 3.12 -10.78
C GLY A 366 -29.21 3.80 -9.99
N ALA A 367 -28.89 3.28 -8.81
CA ALA A 367 -27.97 3.89 -7.86
C ALA A 367 -26.83 2.94 -7.47
N ILE A 368 -25.65 3.48 -7.18
CA ILE A 368 -24.59 2.70 -6.54
C ILE A 368 -24.98 2.51 -5.08
N VAL A 369 -25.12 1.27 -4.62
CA VAL A 369 -25.41 0.98 -3.21
C VAL A 369 -24.11 0.57 -2.51
N VAL A 370 -23.76 1.30 -1.46
CA VAL A 370 -22.57 1.07 -0.64
C VAL A 370 -23.03 0.58 0.73
N SER A 371 -22.46 -0.52 1.22
CA SER A 371 -22.73 -1.05 2.55
C SER A 371 -21.42 -1.25 3.29
N THR A 372 -21.33 -0.69 4.50
CA THR A 372 -20.17 -0.83 5.39
C THR A 372 -20.32 -2.06 6.27
N TYR A 373 -19.21 -2.73 6.57
CA TYR A 373 -19.14 -3.68 7.68
C TYR A 373 -19.07 -2.89 8.99
N LEU A 374 -20.01 -3.16 9.90
CA LEU A 374 -20.01 -2.56 11.23
C LEU A 374 -19.40 -3.55 12.22
N ARG A 375 -18.48 -3.08 13.07
CA ARG A 375 -18.00 -3.86 14.22
C ARG A 375 -19.14 -4.07 15.21
N LEU A 376 -19.39 -5.33 15.57
CA LEU A 376 -20.54 -5.74 16.37
C LEU A 376 -20.17 -6.01 17.84
N ALA A 377 -21.11 -5.76 18.73
CA ALA A 377 -21.08 -6.20 20.11
C ALA A 377 -21.41 -7.70 20.21
N PRO A 378 -20.89 -8.42 21.23
CA PRO A 378 -20.17 -7.89 22.41
C PRO A 378 -18.69 -7.58 22.20
N GLU A 379 -18.07 -8.05 21.12
CA GLU A 379 -16.63 -7.91 20.84
C GLU A 379 -16.23 -6.43 20.68
N HIS A 380 -17.11 -5.64 20.05
CA HIS A 380 -16.94 -4.22 19.82
C HIS A 380 -18.20 -3.47 20.26
N ARG A 381 -18.21 -3.05 21.54
CA ARG A 381 -19.33 -2.28 22.10
C ARG A 381 -19.40 -0.89 21.45
N LEU A 382 -20.58 -0.28 21.52
CA LEU A 382 -20.75 1.12 21.15
C LEU A 382 -19.69 2.00 21.86
N PRO A 383 -19.06 2.95 21.13
CA PRO A 383 -19.49 3.50 19.84
C PRO A 383 -18.93 2.84 18.57
N ALA A 384 -18.23 1.70 18.64
CA ALA A 384 -17.50 1.14 17.49
C ALA A 384 -18.30 1.07 16.17
N ALA A 385 -19.52 0.53 16.19
CA ALA A 385 -20.39 0.49 15.00
C ALA A 385 -20.81 1.88 14.49
N VAL A 386 -20.95 2.86 15.38
CA VAL A 386 -21.28 4.25 15.01
C VAL A 386 -20.06 4.92 14.40
N ASP A 387 -18.87 4.64 14.93
CA ASP A 387 -17.60 5.10 14.38
C ASP A 387 -17.41 4.51 12.97
N ASP A 388 -17.67 3.23 12.77
CA ASP A 388 -17.56 2.61 11.44
C ASP A 388 -18.53 3.25 10.44
N ALA A 389 -19.75 3.58 10.88
CA ALA A 389 -20.71 4.29 10.06
C ALA A 389 -20.26 5.72 9.73
N TYR A 390 -19.60 6.40 10.66
CA TYR A 390 -19.14 7.78 10.52
C TYR A 390 -17.84 7.91 9.71
N TYR A 391 -16.90 6.98 9.91
CA TYR A 391 -15.59 6.94 9.26
C TYR A 391 -15.58 6.08 8.00
N THR A 392 -16.74 5.55 7.55
CA THR A 392 -16.86 4.95 6.23
C THR A 392 -16.33 5.95 5.19
N PRO A 393 -15.19 5.66 4.53
CA PRO A 393 -14.53 6.68 3.73
C PRO A 393 -15.42 7.12 2.57
N PRO A 394 -15.57 8.43 2.30
CA PRO A 394 -16.18 8.89 1.06
C PRO A 394 -15.24 8.55 -0.09
N PHE A 395 -15.53 7.44 -0.76
CA PHE A 395 -15.11 7.11 -2.13
C PHE A 395 -13.61 7.15 -2.42
N SER A 396 -12.86 6.16 -1.92
CA SER A 396 -11.67 5.63 -2.61
C SER A 396 -11.24 4.30 -1.99
N GLY A 397 -11.27 3.20 -2.76
CA GLY A 397 -10.64 1.93 -2.37
C GLY A 397 -11.53 0.67 -2.30
N PHE A 398 -12.60 0.56 -3.08
CA PHE A 398 -13.58 -0.53 -2.92
C PHE A 398 -13.35 -1.71 -3.87
N LYS A 399 -13.35 -2.94 -3.34
CA LYS A 399 -12.98 -4.16 -4.09
C LYS A 399 -14.12 -5.09 -4.48
N THR A 400 -15.28 -5.03 -3.83
CA THR A 400 -16.41 -5.90 -4.20
C THR A 400 -17.44 -5.09 -4.99
N TRP A 401 -17.37 -5.25 -6.31
CA TRP A 401 -18.35 -4.74 -7.25
C TRP A 401 -19.26 -5.90 -7.67
N GLN A 402 -20.55 -5.79 -7.38
CA GLN A 402 -21.54 -6.65 -8.04
C GLN A 402 -22.34 -5.84 -9.06
N THR A 403 -22.13 -6.17 -10.34
CA THR A 403 -22.95 -5.68 -11.45
C THR A 403 -24.24 -6.46 -11.50
N VAL A 404 -25.37 -5.77 -11.32
CA VAL A 404 -26.70 -6.40 -11.30
C VAL A 404 -27.31 -6.36 -12.69
N LYS A 405 -27.51 -7.54 -13.30
CA LYS A 405 -28.17 -7.67 -14.61
C LYS A 405 -29.68 -7.47 -14.53
N PRO A 406 -30.34 -6.92 -15.58
CA PRO A 406 -31.79 -6.86 -15.65
C PRO A 406 -32.40 -8.27 -15.64
N THR A 407 -33.40 -8.52 -14.79
CA THR A 407 -34.28 -9.69 -14.91
C THR A 407 -35.64 -9.25 -15.45
N ASN A 408 -36.20 -10.00 -16.40
CA ASN A 408 -37.43 -9.70 -17.17
C ASN A 408 -38.75 -9.62 -16.36
N HIS A 409 -38.73 -9.28 -15.07
CA HIS A 409 -39.94 -9.23 -14.24
C HIS A 409 -40.07 -7.83 -13.66
N GLY A 410 -40.81 -6.97 -14.37
CA GLY A 410 -41.15 -5.63 -13.89
C GLY A 410 -42.07 -5.71 -12.68
N CYS A 411 -41.74 -4.96 -11.61
CA CYS A 411 -42.64 -4.82 -10.47
C CYS A 411 -42.40 -3.51 -9.68
N HIS A 412 -43.33 -2.57 -9.85
CA HIS A 412 -43.93 -1.66 -8.85
C HIS A 412 -43.08 -1.06 -7.71
N LEU A 413 -42.02 -0.28 -8.01
CA LEU A 413 -41.35 0.60 -7.02
C LEU A 413 -41.40 2.10 -7.36
N ARG A 414 -41.96 2.47 -8.52
CA ARG A 414 -42.07 3.88 -8.95
C ARG A 414 -43.02 4.73 -8.11
N GLU A 415 -43.90 4.15 -7.31
CA GLU A 415 -44.92 4.90 -6.57
C GLU A 415 -44.42 5.44 -5.20
N THR A 416 -43.44 4.80 -4.58
CA THR A 416 -42.97 5.17 -3.22
C THR A 416 -41.99 6.36 -3.20
N LEU A 417 -41.31 6.66 -4.31
CA LEU A 417 -40.35 7.78 -4.41
C LEU A 417 -41.02 9.14 -4.64
N SER A 418 -42.32 9.18 -4.94
CA SER A 418 -43.08 10.43 -5.09
C SER A 418 -43.32 11.18 -3.77
N VAL A 419 -43.01 10.56 -2.62
CA VAL A 419 -43.22 11.14 -1.29
C VAL A 419 -42.07 12.09 -0.88
N PHE A 420 -40.90 12.00 -1.51
CA PHE A 420 -39.74 12.83 -1.15
C PHE A 420 -39.67 14.18 -1.90
N SER A 421 -40.47 14.40 -2.94
CA SER A 421 -40.47 15.66 -3.70
C SER A 421 -41.39 16.75 -3.13
N SER A 422 -42.11 16.50 -2.03
CA SER A 422 -43.08 17.45 -1.45
C SER A 422 -42.61 18.18 -0.19
N LEU A 423 -41.35 18.01 0.24
CA LEU A 423 -40.83 18.65 1.46
C LEU A 423 -40.00 19.93 1.24
N GLU A 424 -39.81 20.38 0.00
CA GLU A 424 -39.14 21.65 -0.30
C GLU A 424 -40.17 22.75 -0.63
N THR A 425 -40.85 23.31 0.37
CA THR A 425 -41.33 24.71 0.37
C THR A 425 -41.88 25.10 1.74
N ALA A 426 -41.03 25.64 2.60
CA ALA A 426 -41.47 26.54 3.66
C ALA A 426 -40.46 27.70 3.74
N PRO A 427 -40.88 28.97 3.57
CA PRO A 427 -39.96 30.10 3.54
C PRO A 427 -39.51 30.48 4.95
N ALA A 428 -38.24 30.86 5.07
CA ALA A 428 -37.65 31.41 6.28
C ALA A 428 -38.35 32.74 6.64
N GLY A 429 -38.90 32.80 7.86
CA GLY A 429 -39.43 34.01 8.49
C GLY A 429 -38.59 34.36 9.71
N THR A 430 -38.23 35.64 9.79
CA THR A 430 -37.51 36.36 10.87
C THR A 430 -38.05 36.15 12.27
#